data_AF-A0A940U8S1-F1
#
_entry.id   AF-A0A940U8S1-F1
#
_cell.length_a   1.000
_cell.length_b   1.000
_cell.length_c   1.000
_cell.angle_alpha   90.00
_cell.angle_beta   90.00
_cell.angle_gamma   90.00
#
_symmetry.space_group_name_H-M   'P 1'
#
loop_
_entity.id
_entity.type
_entity.pdbx_description
1 polymer ?
#
loop_
_entity_poly.entity_id
_entity_poly.type
_entity_poly.pdbx_seq_one_letter_code
_entity_poly.pdbx_strand_id
1 'polypeptide(L)'
;EPLAWIVLATTFIIPFLLLLRRKIKMAPLPMMIVSGIILAGMWMERFLLIAPSIWEGEGIPLGFLEVLITGGFVGIMGLGMILFLGRVPLIPISDPLFRKALEPHEEKETP
;
A
#
# COMPACT_ATOMS: atom_id res chain seq x y z
N GLU A 1 -25.25 0.30 5.28
CA GLU A 1 -25.09 -0.71 6.35
C GLU A 1 -23.93 -1.72 6.10
N PRO A 2 -23.98 -2.69 5.14
CA PRO A 2 -22.98 -3.78 5.08
C PRO A 2 -21.58 -3.37 4.60
N LEU A 3 -21.47 -2.34 3.76
CA LEU A 3 -20.20 -1.90 3.18
C LEU A 3 -19.27 -1.24 4.21
N ALA A 4 -19.83 -0.57 5.23
CA ALA A 4 -19.05 0.03 6.30
C ALA A 4 -18.29 -1.03 7.12
N TRP A 5 -18.93 -2.18 7.39
CA TRP A 5 -18.29 -3.30 8.05
C TRP A 5 -17.17 -3.92 7.22
N ILE A 6 -17.35 -4.01 5.89
CA ILE A 6 -16.32 -4.48 4.98
C ILE A 6 -15.11 -3.55 4.99
N VAL A 7 -15.34 -2.23 4.92
CA VAL A 7 -14.25 -1.24 4.99
C VAL A 7 -13.54 -1.30 6.33
N LEU A 8 -14.26 -1.36 7.45
CA LEU A 8 -13.67 -1.50 8.78
C LEU A 8 -12.82 -2.78 8.90
N ALA A 9 -13.33 -3.90 8.38
CA ALA A 9 -12.61 -5.16 8.41
C ALA A 9 -11.33 -5.09 7.56
N THR A 10 -11.41 -4.52 6.37
CA THR A 10 -10.32 -4.50 5.37
C THR A 10 -9.25 -3.47 5.71
N THR A 11 -9.62 -2.31 6.24
CA THR A 11 -8.70 -1.21 6.55
C THR A 11 -8.10 -1.32 7.95
N PHE A 12 -8.78 -2.00 8.89
CA PHE A 12 -8.33 -2.08 10.28
C PHE A 12 -8.18 -3.50 10.81
N ILE A 13 -9.27 -4.29 10.89
CA ILE A 13 -9.28 -5.55 11.65
C ILE A 13 -8.33 -6.59 11.03
N ILE A 14 -8.47 -6.85 9.73
CA ILE A 14 -7.68 -7.84 9.00
C ILE A 14 -6.19 -7.47 9.01
N PRO A 15 -5.79 -6.24 8.61
CA PRO A 15 -4.39 -5.81 8.70
C PRO A 15 -3.81 -5.93 10.10
N PHE A 16 -4.55 -5.50 11.12
CA PHE A 16 -4.08 -5.50 12.50
C PHE A 16 -3.78 -6.92 12.99
N LEU A 17 -4.71 -7.86 12.78
CA LEU A 17 -4.54 -9.25 13.21
C LEU A 17 -3.45 -9.98 12.43
N LEU A 18 -3.36 -9.76 11.11
CA LEU A 18 -2.31 -10.35 10.29
C LEU A 18 -0.93 -9.80 10.67
N LEU A 19 -0.83 -8.49 10.86
CA LEU A 19 0.42 -7.86 11.25
C LEU A 19 0.84 -8.25 12.66
N LEU A 20 -0.02 -8.68 13.58
CA LEU A 20 0.41 -9.08 14.93
C LEU A 20 1.48 -10.21 14.91
N ARG A 21 1.48 -11.06 13.87
CA ARG A 21 2.45 -12.14 13.73
C ARG A 21 3.79 -11.65 13.17
N ARG A 22 4.88 -11.84 13.92
CA ARG A 22 6.25 -11.50 13.50
C ARG A 22 6.65 -12.12 12.14
N LYS A 23 6.25 -13.38 11.89
CA LYS A 23 6.55 -14.07 10.62
C LYS A 23 5.92 -13.38 9.40
N ILE A 24 4.73 -12.79 9.56
CA ILE A 24 4.01 -12.08 8.50
C ILE A 24 4.70 -10.74 8.22
N LYS A 25 5.18 -10.03 9.25
CA LYS A 25 5.90 -8.76 9.09
C LYS A 25 7.25 -8.89 8.39
N MET A 26 7.95 -10.01 8.58
CA MET A 26 9.33 -10.19 8.11
C MET A 26 9.42 -10.87 6.74
N ALA A 27 8.33 -11.47 6.26
CA ALA A 27 8.31 -12.15 4.97
C ALA A 27 7.73 -11.21 3.89
N PRO A 28 8.39 -11.07 2.72
CA PRO A 28 7.99 -10.10 1.70
C PRO A 28 6.63 -10.43 1.07
N LEU A 29 6.37 -11.70 0.77
CA LEU A 29 5.13 -12.13 0.13
C LEU A 29 3.87 -11.82 0.96
N PRO A 30 3.75 -12.23 2.24
CA PRO A 30 2.58 -11.92 3.03
C PRO A 30 2.44 -10.42 3.29
N MET A 31 3.53 -9.66 3.38
CA MET A 31 3.47 -8.20 3.47
C MET A 31 2.87 -7.55 2.22
N MET A 32 3.24 -8.03 1.03
CA MET A 32 2.65 -7.54 -0.22
C MET A 32 1.13 -7.79 -0.27
N ILE A 33 0.69 -8.98 0.16
CA ILE A 33 -0.74 -9.33 0.21
C ILE A 33 -1.48 -8.41 1.19
N VAL A 34 -0.96 -8.25 2.41
CA VAL A 34 -1.56 -7.37 3.43
C VAL A 34 -1.65 -5.93 2.92
N SER A 35 -0.58 -5.44 2.30
CA SER A 35 -0.55 -4.09 1.73
C SER A 35 -1.60 -3.92 0.63
N GLY A 36 -1.77 -4.92 -0.25
CA GLY A 36 -2.81 -4.92 -1.28
C GLY A 36 -4.23 -4.85 -0.70
N ILE A 37 -4.50 -5.62 0.36
CA ILE A 37 -5.78 -5.59 1.08
C ILE A 37 -6.04 -4.21 1.67
N ILE A 38 -5.07 -3.63 2.38
CA ILE A 38 -5.19 -2.28 2.96
C ILE A 38 -5.48 -1.26 1.86
N LEU A 39 -4.75 -1.32 0.74
CA LEU A 39 -4.87 -0.36 -0.35
C LEU A 39 -6.25 -0.42 -1.00
N ALA A 40 -6.81 -1.63 -1.20
CA ALA A 40 -8.19 -1.81 -1.66
C ALA A 40 -9.22 -1.32 -0.63
N GLY A 41 -9.01 -1.58 0.66
CA GLY A 41 -9.87 -1.09 1.75
C GLY A 41 -9.91 0.43 1.84
N MET A 42 -8.74 1.07 1.73
CA MET A 42 -8.61 2.53 1.69
C MET A 42 -9.28 3.12 0.45
N TRP A 43 -9.12 2.50 -0.72
CA TRP A 43 -9.80 2.93 -1.93
C TRP A 43 -11.33 2.89 -1.75
N MET A 44 -11.86 1.80 -1.20
CA MET A 44 -13.30 1.67 -0.92
C MET A 44 -13.79 2.68 0.11
N GLU A 45 -13.01 2.94 1.17
CA GLU A 45 -13.32 3.96 2.17
C GLU A 45 -13.47 5.35 1.53
N ARG A 46 -12.48 5.78 0.72
CA ARG A 46 -12.54 7.06 0.01
C ARG A 46 -13.72 7.10 -0.95
N PHE A 47 -13.98 6.00 -1.66
CA PHE A 47 -15.10 5.92 -2.57
C PHE A 47 -16.44 6.14 -1.86
N LEU A 48 -16.66 5.50 -0.71
CA LEU A 48 -17.90 5.68 0.07
C LEU A 48 -18.04 7.10 0.66
N LEU A 49 -16.94 7.77 0.97
CA LEU A 49 -16.95 9.15 1.48
C LEU A 49 -17.18 10.18 0.36
N ILE A 50 -16.70 9.92 -0.86
CA ILE A 50 -16.77 10.86 -1.99
C ILE A 50 -18.00 10.64 -2.85
N ALA A 51 -18.42 9.39 -3.08
CA ALA A 51 -19.59 9.07 -3.90
C ALA A 51 -20.85 9.87 -3.55
N PRO A 52 -21.27 10.00 -2.27
CA PRO A 52 -22.50 10.73 -1.93
C PRO A 52 -22.40 12.26 -2.11
N SER A 53 -21.19 12.83 -2.28
CA SER A 53 -21.04 14.27 -2.50
C SER A 53 -21.15 14.66 -3.98
N ILE A 54 -21.06 13.69 -4.89
CA ILE A 54 -21.07 13.91 -6.34
C ILE A 54 -22.29 13.27 -7.00
N TRP A 55 -22.80 12.17 -6.44
CA TRP A 55 -23.88 11.39 -7.02
C TRP A 55 -25.23 11.72 -6.39
N GLU A 56 -26.17 12.22 -7.21
CA GLU A 56 -27.55 12.54 -6.80
C GLU A 56 -28.56 11.41 -7.09
N GLY A 57 -28.13 10.30 -7.69
CA GLY A 57 -29.01 9.17 -8.06
C GLY A 57 -29.22 8.16 -6.92
N GLU A 58 -30.26 7.33 -7.05
CA GLU A 58 -30.53 6.24 -6.09
C GLU A 58 -29.50 5.10 -6.23
N GLY A 59 -28.69 4.88 -5.19
CA GLY A 59 -27.74 3.77 -5.10
C GLY A 59 -26.26 4.20 -5.11
N ILE A 60 -25.37 3.21 -5.05
CA ILE A 60 -23.92 3.43 -5.05
C ILE A 60 -23.41 3.27 -6.50
N PRO A 61 -22.71 4.26 -7.07
CA PRO A 61 -22.21 4.21 -8.45
C PRO A 61 -20.96 3.31 -8.58
N LEU A 62 -21.00 2.09 -8.05
CA LEU A 62 -19.94 1.10 -8.26
C LEU A 62 -20.19 0.39 -9.60
N GLY A 63 -19.59 0.90 -10.66
CA GLY A 63 -19.66 0.35 -12.00
C GLY A 63 -18.32 -0.13 -12.54
N PHE A 64 -18.35 -0.54 -13.80
CA PHE A 64 -17.17 -0.97 -14.53
C PHE A 64 -16.20 0.19 -14.82
N LEU A 65 -16.74 1.41 -14.95
CA LEU A 65 -15.94 2.60 -15.25
C LEU A 65 -15.01 2.96 -14.09
N GLU A 66 -15.47 2.85 -12.86
CA GLU A 66 -14.71 3.15 -11.65
C GLU A 66 -13.51 2.21 -11.51
N VAL A 67 -13.71 0.93 -11.84
CA VAL A 67 -12.65 -0.08 -11.86
C VAL A 67 -11.65 0.21 -12.98
N LEU A 68 -12.12 0.56 -14.18
CA LEU A 68 -11.24 0.93 -15.30
C LEU A 68 -10.42 2.20 -15.01
N ILE A 69 -11.04 3.23 -14.42
CA ILE A 69 -10.36 4.47 -14.05
C ILE A 69 -9.29 4.18 -13.01
N THR A 70 -9.62 3.39 -11.98
CA THR A 70 -8.66 3.00 -10.94
C THR A 70 -7.52 2.18 -11.53
N GLY A 71 -7.83 1.20 -12.38
CA GLY A 71 -6.83 0.39 -13.08
C GLY A 71 -5.94 1.22 -14.01
N GLY A 72 -6.52 2.16 -14.76
CA GLY A 72 -5.80 3.07 -15.63
C GLY A 72 -4.87 4.00 -14.85
N PHE A 73 -5.33 4.55 -13.73
CA PHE A 73 -4.51 5.35 -12.82
C PHE A 73 -3.33 4.54 -12.27
N VAL A 74 -3.58 3.34 -11.73
CA VAL A 74 -2.53 2.45 -11.21
C VAL A 74 -1.54 2.07 -12.31
N GLY A 75 -2.01 1.79 -13.53
CA GLY A 75 -1.17 1.47 -14.67
C GLY A 75 -0.25 2.62 -15.08
N ILE A 76 -0.80 3.83 -15.20
CA ILE A 76 -0.01 5.03 -15.56
C ILE A 76 0.98 5.40 -14.45
N MET A 77 0.54 5.37 -13.18
CA MET A 77 1.43 5.60 -12.03
C MET A 77 2.56 4.56 -11.97
N GLY A 78 2.23 3.28 -12.13
CA GLY A 78 3.20 2.20 -12.13
C GLY A 78 4.19 2.33 -13.28
N LEU A 79 3.72 2.67 -14.48
CA LEU A 79 4.58 2.92 -15.63
C LEU A 79 5.52 4.11 -15.38
N GLY A 80 5.00 5.22 -14.85
CA GLY A 80 5.79 6.39 -14.47
C GLY A 80 6.87 6.04 -13.45
N MET A 81 6.52 5.24 -12.43
CA MET A 81 7.46 4.76 -11.42
C MET A 81 8.55 3.88 -12.03
N ILE A 82 8.20 2.92 -12.90
CA ILE A 82 9.17 2.03 -13.57
C ILE A 82 10.12 2.83 -14.46
N LEU A 83 9.60 3.78 -15.25
CA LEU A 83 10.41 4.64 -16.11
C LEU A 83 11.36 5.53 -15.30
N PHE A 84 10.91 6.04 -14.16
CA PHE A 84 11.73 6.81 -13.22
C PHE A 84 12.83 5.95 -12.58
N LEU A 85 12.48 4.75 -12.09
CA LEU A 85 13.43 3.80 -11.51
C LEU A 85 14.46 3.29 -12.54
N GLY A 86 14.13 3.27 -13.83
CA GLY A 86 15.08 3.00 -14.90
C GLY A 86 16.04 4.15 -15.21
N ARG A 87 15.75 5.37 -14.74
CA ARG A 87 16.53 6.59 -15.00
C ARG A 87 17.37 7.04 -13.80
N VAL A 88 16.96 6.70 -12.58
CA VAL A 88 17.59 7.14 -11.33
C VAL A 88 18.12 5.92 -10.56
N PRO A 89 19.33 5.98 -9.96
CA PRO A 89 19.85 4.87 -9.15
C PRO A 89 18.94 4.57 -7.96
N LEU A 90 18.58 3.29 -7.81
CA LEU A 90 17.72 2.79 -6.72
C LEU A 90 18.35 2.91 -5.33
N ILE A 91 19.69 2.85 -5.28
CA ILE A 91 20.46 2.91 -4.05
C ILE A 91 21.16 4.27 -3.95
N PRO A 92 21.14 4.94 -2.78
CA PRO A 92 21.78 6.22 -2.58
C PRO A 92 23.29 6.03 -2.38
N ILE A 93 24.03 5.84 -3.48
CA ILE A 93 25.48 5.57 -3.45
C ILE A 93 26.27 6.69 -2.77
N SER A 94 25.78 7.94 -2.85
CA SER A 94 26.45 9.11 -2.29
C SER A 94 26.09 9.41 -0.82
N ASP A 95 25.20 8.64 -0.18
CA ASP A 95 24.75 8.91 1.19
C ASP A 95 25.73 8.32 2.24
N PRO A 96 26.32 9.14 3.13
CA PRO A 96 27.19 8.67 4.21
C PRO A 96 26.53 7.64 5.14
N LEU A 97 25.21 7.71 5.36
CA LEU A 97 24.47 6.76 6.21
C LEU A 97 24.40 5.37 5.57
N PHE A 98 24.24 5.30 4.24
CA PHE A 98 24.23 4.03 3.50
C PHE A 98 25.60 3.36 3.56
N ARG A 99 26.69 4.13 3.49
CA ARG A 99 28.05 3.60 3.66
C ARG A 99 28.26 3.04 5.07
N LYS A 100 27.80 3.72 6.13
CA LYS A 100 27.86 3.21 7.51
C LYS A 100 27.06 1.93 7.72
N ALA A 101 25.94 1.76 7.02
CA ALA A 101 25.14 0.54 7.08
C ALA A 101 25.81 -0.66 6.37
N LEU A 102 26.72 -0.40 5.42
CA LEU A 102 27.52 -1.41 4.72
C LEU A 102 28.82 -1.77 5.44
N GLU A 103 29.29 -0.90 6.33
CA GLU A 103 30.40 -1.22 7.22
C GLU A 103 29.99 -2.41 8.09
N PRO A 104 30.77 -3.51 8.12
CA PRO A 104 30.50 -4.62 9.01
C PRO A 104 30.37 -4.06 10.42
N HIS A 105 29.27 -4.40 11.11
CA HIS A 105 29.17 -4.14 12.53
C HIS A 105 30.28 -4.94 13.21
N GLU A 106 31.45 -4.34 13.42
CA GLU A 106 32.38 -4.78 14.45
C GLU A 106 31.59 -4.69 15.75
N GLU A 107 31.10 -5.85 16.17
CA GLU A 107 30.55 -6.08 17.48
C GLU A 107 31.58 -5.53 18.46
N LYS A 108 31.29 -4.36 19.03
CA LYS A 108 31.89 -3.95 20.28
C LYS A 108 31.34 -4.92 21.33
N GLU A 109 31.89 -6.13 21.35
CA GLU A 109 32.01 -6.93 22.57
C GLU A 109 32.86 -6.10 23.54
N THR A 110 32.22 -5.19 24.25
CA THR A 110 32.75 -4.71 25.51
C THR A 110 32.61 -5.85 26.52
N PRO A 111 33.69 -6.22 27.23
CA PRO A 111 33.71 -7.32 28.20
C PRO A 111 32.82 -7.09 29.42
#